data_AF-C0QIG9-F1
#
_entry.id   AF-C0QIG9-F1
#
_cell.length_a   1.000
_cell.length_b   1.000
_cell.length_c   1.000
_cell.angle_alpha   90.00
_cell.angle_beta   90.00
_cell.angle_gamma   90.00
#
_symmetry.space_group_name_H-M   'P 1'
#
loop_
_entity.id
_entity.type
_entity.pdbx_description
1 polymer ?
#
loop_
_entity_poly.entity_id
_entity_poly.type
_entity_poly.pdbx_seq_one_letter_code
_entity_poly.pdbx_strand_id
1 'polypeptide(L)'
;MKEVKTEYGVIKDYLNLEMHDSSLPASLMITGYTEIKTPYGILVPQYEVEDFGRMEHKYVLFYPSGTLRKVPLQEKQDIDTNYGKIAAEMLLFYKDGSLKKLFPLTGKLSGFWTEENEFALAEDLTLKLPTGEITAKMISLGFHNSGNIRSITFWPGEIISINTAFGNIETRTGISFYDDGGIKSLEPALPTAVETSIGTLQAFDNDPDGISGDLNSLCFDQEGHVSALCTTSSRVIVTVDFETQKTYEPMEKESLCSESVKVAVPLQIQFISGKVRFNKNPNDEYDIATCSFKVEKYITDLAIPTYECS
;
A
#
# COMPACT_ATOMS: atom_id res chain seq x y z
N MET A 1 33.23 -27.55 -1.30
CA MET A 1 32.31 -26.41 -1.12
C MET A 1 31.24 -26.53 -2.20
N LYS A 2 29.96 -26.54 -1.83
CA LYS A 2 28.88 -26.54 -2.84
C LYS A 2 28.71 -25.09 -3.30
N GLU A 3 28.67 -24.86 -4.60
CA GLU A 3 28.47 -23.54 -5.18
C GLU A 3 27.12 -23.55 -5.92
N VAL A 4 26.36 -22.46 -5.81
CA VAL A 4 25.14 -22.25 -6.59
C VAL A 4 25.43 -21.21 -7.65
N LYS A 5 25.20 -21.56 -8.91
CA LYS A 5 25.31 -20.63 -10.03
C LYS A 5 23.96 -19.96 -10.25
N THR A 6 23.97 -18.65 -10.32
CA THR A 6 22.81 -17.82 -10.67
C THR A 6 23.16 -16.92 -11.86
N GLU A 7 22.17 -16.28 -12.48
CA GLU A 7 22.44 -15.24 -13.48
C GLU A 7 23.17 -14.01 -12.91
N TYR A 8 23.13 -13.85 -11.58
CA TYR A 8 23.73 -12.71 -10.86
C TYR A 8 25.13 -13.00 -10.31
N GLY A 9 25.65 -14.23 -10.51
CA GLY A 9 26.96 -14.66 -10.00
C GLY A 9 26.92 -16.02 -9.30
N VAL A 10 28.05 -16.35 -8.67
CA VAL A 10 28.25 -17.61 -7.94
C VAL A 10 28.13 -17.36 -6.44
N ILE A 11 27.29 -18.14 -5.77
CA ILE A 11 27.06 -18.09 -4.32
C ILE A 11 27.74 -19.31 -3.68
N LYS A 12 28.58 -19.09 -2.66
CA LYS A 12 29.40 -20.13 -2.03
C LYS A 12 29.02 -20.41 -0.58
N ASP A 13 28.77 -19.35 0.19
CA ASP A 13 28.48 -19.42 1.61
C ASP A 13 26.99 -19.30 1.85
N TYR A 14 26.31 -20.45 1.89
CA TYR A 14 24.85 -20.50 2.07
C TYR A 14 24.41 -21.74 2.88
N LEU A 15 23.20 -21.63 3.43
CA LEU A 15 22.43 -22.69 4.08
C LEU A 15 21.03 -22.78 3.48
N ASN A 16 20.32 -23.87 3.79
CA ASN A 16 18.90 -24.06 3.49
C ASN A 16 18.53 -23.79 2.02
N LEU A 17 19.35 -24.30 1.09
CA LEU A 17 19.04 -24.22 -0.34
C LEU A 17 17.82 -25.08 -0.67
N GLU A 18 16.78 -24.42 -1.15
CA GLU A 18 15.64 -25.06 -1.80
C GLU A 18 15.74 -24.84 -3.31
N MET A 19 15.27 -25.81 -4.09
CA MET A 19 15.28 -25.78 -5.54
C MET A 19 13.86 -25.77 -6.08
N HIS A 20 13.64 -25.06 -7.19
CA HIS A 20 12.45 -25.25 -8.01
C HIS A 20 12.57 -26.57 -8.80
N ASP A 21 11.45 -27.05 -9.35
CA ASP A 21 11.42 -28.20 -10.27
C ASP A 21 12.33 -28.00 -11.49
N SER A 22 12.58 -26.74 -11.88
CA SER A 22 13.49 -26.33 -12.95
C SER A 22 14.98 -26.56 -12.63
N SER A 23 15.32 -27.10 -11.45
CA SER A 23 16.70 -27.23 -10.96
C SER A 23 17.44 -25.89 -10.80
N LEU A 24 16.68 -24.79 -10.69
CA LEU A 24 17.18 -23.46 -10.31
C LEU A 24 16.89 -23.20 -8.82
N PRO A 25 17.71 -22.39 -8.13
CA PRO A 25 17.48 -22.06 -6.72
C PRO A 25 16.11 -21.40 -6.54
N ALA A 26 15.40 -21.77 -5.48
CA ALA A 26 14.14 -21.16 -5.06
C ALA A 26 14.33 -20.23 -3.88
N SER A 27 15.09 -20.68 -2.89
CA SER A 27 15.44 -19.93 -1.70
C SER A 27 16.80 -20.39 -1.20
N LEU A 28 17.54 -19.49 -0.57
CA LEU A 28 18.74 -19.82 0.18
C LEU A 28 19.02 -18.74 1.21
N MET A 29 19.75 -19.12 2.25
CA MET A 29 20.14 -18.26 3.35
C MET A 29 21.65 -18.01 3.24
N ILE A 30 22.08 -16.76 3.05
CA ILE A 30 23.50 -16.42 2.83
C ILE A 30 24.21 -16.41 4.17
N THR A 31 25.36 -17.06 4.32
CA THR A 31 26.11 -17.14 5.59
C THR A 31 27.50 -16.51 5.55
N GLY A 32 27.84 -15.86 4.44
CA GLY A 32 29.09 -15.13 4.27
C GLY A 32 28.95 -14.05 3.22
N TYR A 33 29.89 -13.10 3.20
CA TYR A 33 29.88 -11.99 2.26
C TYR A 33 29.69 -12.47 0.82
N THR A 34 28.63 -11.97 0.18
CA THR A 34 28.26 -12.33 -1.19
C THR A 34 27.82 -11.09 -1.94
N GLU A 35 28.30 -10.92 -3.16
CA GLU A 35 27.87 -9.86 -4.07
C GLU A 35 26.91 -10.42 -5.12
N ILE A 36 25.75 -9.77 -5.26
CA ILE A 36 24.77 -10.05 -6.30
C ILE A 36 24.75 -8.86 -7.27
N LYS A 37 25.19 -9.07 -8.50
CA LYS A 37 25.28 -8.00 -9.51
C LYS A 37 23.95 -7.82 -10.22
N THR A 38 23.29 -6.69 -10.03
CA THR A 38 21.99 -6.38 -10.62
C THR A 38 22.04 -5.11 -11.48
N PRO A 39 21.00 -4.82 -12.30
CA PRO A 39 20.86 -3.51 -12.94
C PRO A 39 20.77 -2.34 -11.95
N TYR A 40 20.47 -2.62 -10.68
CA TYR A 40 20.37 -1.63 -9.60
C TYR A 40 21.64 -1.54 -8.76
N GLY A 41 22.77 -2.04 -9.28
CA GLY A 41 24.05 -2.06 -8.60
C GLY A 41 24.39 -3.41 -7.97
N ILE A 42 25.46 -3.40 -7.17
CA ILE A 42 25.94 -4.58 -6.44
C ILE A 42 25.19 -4.64 -5.11
N LEU A 43 24.36 -5.66 -4.95
CA LEU A 43 23.62 -5.91 -3.72
C LEU A 43 24.42 -6.84 -2.81
N VAL A 44 24.49 -6.52 -1.52
CA VAL A 44 25.10 -7.39 -0.50
C VAL A 44 23.98 -7.92 0.39
N PRO A 45 23.53 -9.17 0.19
CA PRO A 45 22.45 -9.74 0.99
C PRO A 45 22.84 -9.86 2.46
N GLN A 46 21.84 -9.90 3.34
CA GLN A 46 22.05 -10.18 4.74
C GLN A 46 22.74 -11.53 4.92
N TYR A 47 23.87 -11.54 5.63
CA TYR A 47 24.62 -12.74 5.94
C TYR A 47 24.92 -12.90 7.44
N GLU A 48 24.74 -11.84 8.22
CA GLU A 48 24.84 -11.83 9.68
C GLU A 48 23.50 -11.43 10.35
N VAL A 49 23.32 -11.93 11.57
CA VAL A 49 22.21 -11.61 12.47
C VAL A 49 22.80 -10.72 13.56
N GLU A 50 22.28 -9.50 13.73
CA GLU A 50 22.74 -8.61 14.81
C GLU A 50 22.00 -8.95 16.12
N ASP A 51 22.75 -9.15 17.20
CA ASP A 51 22.26 -9.54 18.54
C ASP A 51 21.28 -8.53 19.19
N PHE A 52 21.14 -7.31 18.66
CA PHE A 52 20.31 -6.24 19.25
C PHE A 52 19.19 -5.76 18.32
N GLY A 53 18.50 -6.67 17.63
CA GLY A 53 17.17 -6.39 17.06
C GLY A 53 16.85 -7.07 15.72
N ARG A 54 17.84 -7.59 14.98
CA ARG A 54 17.55 -8.45 13.83
C ARG A 54 17.51 -9.88 14.32
N MET A 55 16.37 -10.38 14.79
CA MET A 55 16.30 -11.76 15.28
C MET A 55 16.30 -12.80 14.15
N GLU A 56 15.93 -12.42 12.92
CA GLU A 56 15.76 -13.39 11.82
C GLU A 56 16.72 -13.15 10.67
N HIS A 57 17.40 -14.23 10.29
CA HIS A 57 18.19 -14.31 9.08
C HIS A 57 17.26 -14.48 7.88
N LYS A 58 17.20 -13.47 7.00
CA LYS A 58 16.20 -13.43 5.92
C LYS A 58 16.74 -14.12 4.67
N TYR A 59 15.90 -14.93 4.04
CA TYR A 59 16.24 -15.64 2.80
C TYR A 59 16.30 -14.72 1.58
N VAL A 60 17.26 -14.99 0.70
CA VAL A 60 17.22 -14.55 -0.70
C VAL A 60 16.27 -15.49 -1.46
N LEU A 61 15.34 -14.93 -2.21
CA LEU A 61 14.30 -15.69 -2.90
C LEU A 61 14.40 -15.47 -4.40
N PHE A 62 14.08 -16.50 -5.17
CA PHE A 62 14.11 -16.52 -6.63
C PHE A 62 12.80 -17.02 -7.23
N TYR A 63 12.48 -16.55 -8.42
CA TYR A 63 11.42 -17.12 -9.26
C TYR A 63 11.86 -18.43 -9.92
N PRO A 64 10.93 -19.25 -10.46
CA PRO A 64 11.27 -20.46 -11.21
C PRO A 64 12.17 -20.23 -12.43
N SER A 65 12.23 -18.99 -12.93
CA SER A 65 13.13 -18.54 -14.00
C SER A 65 14.59 -18.36 -13.56
N GLY A 66 14.88 -18.36 -12.26
CA GLY A 66 16.18 -18.01 -11.70
C GLY A 66 16.36 -16.52 -11.38
N THR A 67 15.38 -15.69 -11.75
CA THR A 67 15.35 -14.25 -11.48
C THR A 67 15.13 -13.98 -9.99
N LEU A 68 15.80 -12.97 -9.45
CA LEU A 68 15.59 -12.55 -8.06
C LEU A 68 14.12 -12.18 -7.83
N ARG A 69 13.65 -12.50 -6.63
CA ARG A 69 12.32 -12.15 -6.12
C ARG A 69 12.41 -11.25 -4.89
N LYS A 70 13.36 -11.55 -4.00
CA LYS A 70 13.57 -10.83 -2.74
C LYS A 70 15.05 -10.85 -2.39
N VAL A 71 15.59 -9.69 -2.03
CA VAL A 71 16.94 -9.54 -1.47
C VAL A 71 16.85 -8.70 -0.19
N PRO A 72 16.93 -9.31 1.01
CA PRO A 72 17.21 -8.59 2.23
C PRO A 72 18.70 -8.22 2.26
N LEU A 73 19.03 -6.99 2.63
CA LEU A 73 20.40 -6.48 2.61
C LEU A 73 21.05 -6.52 3.99
N GLN A 74 22.38 -6.71 4.01
CA GLN A 74 23.16 -6.66 5.24
C GLN A 74 23.13 -5.26 5.85
N GLU A 75 23.34 -4.23 5.03
CA GLU A 75 23.28 -2.82 5.44
C GLU A 75 22.30 -2.07 4.54
N LYS A 76 21.89 -0.86 4.97
CA LYS A 76 21.20 0.06 4.07
C LYS A 76 22.10 0.34 2.85
N GLN A 77 21.56 0.18 1.65
CA GLN A 77 22.27 0.48 0.40
C GLN A 77 21.48 1.49 -0.43
N ASP A 78 22.18 2.44 -1.05
CA ASP A 78 21.59 3.39 -1.99
C ASP A 78 21.22 2.68 -3.29
N ILE A 79 19.94 2.74 -3.64
CA ILE A 79 19.39 2.17 -4.87
C ILE A 79 19.09 3.30 -5.85
N ASP A 80 19.68 3.24 -7.04
CA ASP A 80 19.37 4.19 -8.11
C ASP A 80 17.96 3.95 -8.65
N THR A 81 17.13 4.99 -8.61
CA THR A 81 15.75 4.98 -9.14
C THR A 81 15.50 6.20 -10.03
N ASN A 82 14.35 6.21 -10.73
CA ASN A 82 13.89 7.39 -11.49
C ASN A 82 13.64 8.61 -10.58
N TYR A 83 13.59 8.42 -9.26
CA TYR A 83 13.34 9.46 -8.25
C TYR A 83 14.59 9.79 -7.43
N GLY A 84 15.78 9.37 -7.91
CA GLY A 84 17.05 9.56 -7.24
C GLY A 84 17.51 8.32 -6.49
N LYS A 85 18.53 8.51 -5.64
CA LYS A 85 19.07 7.46 -4.78
C LYS A 85 18.21 7.31 -3.54
N ILE A 86 17.75 6.09 -3.29
CA ILE A 86 16.91 5.78 -2.13
C ILE A 86 17.60 4.66 -1.35
N ALA A 87 17.95 4.94 -0.10
CA ALA A 87 18.52 3.94 0.79
C ALA A 87 17.47 2.87 1.13
N ALA A 88 17.87 1.60 1.06
CA ALA A 88 17.00 0.46 1.28
C ALA A 88 17.66 -0.64 2.11
N GLU A 89 16.87 -1.33 2.93
CA GLU A 89 17.26 -2.58 3.59
C GLU A 89 16.74 -3.82 2.87
N MET A 90 15.77 -3.68 1.96
CA MET A 90 15.26 -4.80 1.18
C MET A 90 14.64 -4.37 -0.14
N LEU A 91 14.84 -5.23 -1.13
CA LEU A 91 14.26 -5.09 -2.47
C LEU A 91 13.43 -6.32 -2.82
N LEU A 92 12.33 -6.09 -3.52
CA LEU A 92 11.55 -7.09 -4.21
C LEU A 92 11.57 -6.81 -5.71
N PHE A 93 11.53 -7.86 -6.51
CA PHE A 93 11.61 -7.78 -7.97
C PHE A 93 10.40 -8.44 -8.62
N TYR A 94 10.09 -8.02 -9.85
CA TYR A 94 9.17 -8.72 -10.73
C TYR A 94 9.88 -9.90 -11.41
N LYS A 95 9.09 -10.74 -12.10
CA LYS A 95 9.61 -11.92 -12.82
C LYS A 95 10.57 -11.57 -13.96
N ASP A 96 10.51 -10.34 -14.49
CA ASP A 96 11.40 -9.83 -15.53
C ASP A 96 12.67 -9.18 -14.96
N GLY A 97 12.83 -9.17 -13.63
CA GLY A 97 13.99 -8.59 -12.94
C GLY A 97 13.89 -7.09 -12.66
N SER A 98 12.82 -6.43 -13.11
CA SER A 98 12.56 -5.03 -12.75
C SER A 98 12.21 -4.89 -11.26
N LEU A 99 12.55 -3.74 -10.67
CA LEU A 99 12.27 -3.42 -9.28
C LEU A 99 10.75 -3.38 -9.07
N LYS A 100 10.27 -4.13 -8.07
CA LYS A 100 8.86 -4.19 -7.71
C LYS A 100 8.55 -3.38 -6.48
N LYS A 101 9.40 -3.48 -5.46
CA LYS A 101 9.19 -2.80 -4.18
C LYS A 101 10.52 -2.58 -3.48
N LEU A 102 10.66 -1.44 -2.82
CA LEU A 102 11.80 -1.06 -2.00
C LEU A 102 11.31 -0.76 -0.58
N PHE A 103 12.10 -1.15 0.41
CA PHE A 103 11.84 -0.91 1.82
C PHE A 103 13.02 -0.16 2.43
N PRO A 104 12.85 1.13 2.80
CA PRO A 104 13.90 1.89 3.50
C PRO A 104 14.29 1.25 4.84
N LEU A 105 13.31 0.63 5.51
CA LEU A 105 13.46 -0.15 6.72
C LEU A 105 12.59 -1.39 6.65
N THR A 106 13.04 -2.48 7.28
CA THR A 106 12.34 -3.76 7.23
C THR A 106 11.80 -4.28 8.55
N GLY A 107 11.68 -3.41 9.57
CA GLY A 107 11.11 -3.76 10.86
C GLY A 107 12.00 -4.69 11.67
N LYS A 108 12.38 -4.27 12.87
CA LYS A 108 13.03 -5.13 13.89
C LYS A 108 12.05 -5.53 15.01
N LEU A 109 10.75 -5.59 14.73
CA LEU A 109 9.71 -5.86 15.74
C LEU A 109 10.00 -7.16 16.50
N SER A 110 10.23 -7.01 17.80
CA SER A 110 10.52 -8.09 18.76
C SER A 110 9.78 -7.79 20.05
N GLY A 111 9.79 -8.71 21.02
CA GLY A 111 9.16 -8.46 22.32
C GLY A 111 9.72 -7.24 23.10
N PHE A 112 10.85 -6.67 22.66
CA PHE A 112 11.47 -5.47 23.25
C PHE A 112 11.61 -4.30 22.28
N TRP A 113 11.17 -4.46 21.03
CA TRP A 113 11.32 -3.45 19.97
C TRP A 113 9.96 -3.04 19.44
N THR A 114 9.55 -1.82 19.77
CA THR A 114 8.21 -1.31 19.47
C THR A 114 8.16 -0.62 18.11
N GLU A 115 6.95 -0.29 17.67
CA GLU A 115 6.73 0.52 16.46
C GLU A 115 7.41 1.89 16.58
N GLU A 116 7.37 2.52 17.76
CA GLU A 116 8.03 3.81 18.00
C GLU A 116 9.55 3.72 17.89
N ASN A 117 10.13 2.58 18.28
CA ASN A 117 11.57 2.36 18.09
C ASN A 117 11.93 2.26 16.61
N GLU A 118 11.11 1.58 15.81
CA GLU A 118 11.34 1.48 14.37
C GLU A 118 11.09 2.82 13.67
N PHE A 119 10.05 3.56 14.06
CA PHE A 119 9.76 4.90 13.55
C PHE A 119 10.92 5.88 13.82
N ALA A 120 11.57 5.79 14.98
CA ALA A 120 12.72 6.62 15.31
C ALA A 120 13.95 6.39 14.40
N LEU A 121 14.03 5.22 13.74
CA LEU A 121 15.05 4.93 12.72
C LEU A 121 14.64 5.38 11.31
N ALA A 122 13.36 5.66 11.10
CA ALA A 122 12.84 6.04 9.79
C ALA A 122 13.26 7.47 9.46
N GLU A 123 13.79 7.64 8.26
CA GLU A 123 14.27 8.92 7.75
C GLU A 123 13.23 9.54 6.81
N ASP A 124 13.18 10.86 6.77
CA ASP A 124 12.31 11.57 5.84
C ASP A 124 12.86 11.38 4.42
N LEU A 125 12.00 10.94 3.52
CA LEU A 125 12.31 10.82 2.11
C LEU A 125 11.56 11.89 1.33
N THR A 126 12.29 12.69 0.55
CA THR A 126 11.69 13.68 -0.35
C THR A 126 11.61 13.12 -1.76
N LEU A 127 10.39 13.07 -2.32
CA LEU A 127 10.12 12.56 -3.65
C LEU A 127 9.51 13.65 -4.52
N LYS A 128 10.07 13.82 -5.72
CA LYS A 128 9.50 14.70 -6.76
C LYS A 128 8.58 13.88 -7.64
N LEU A 129 7.28 13.96 -7.37
CA LEU A 129 6.23 13.27 -8.11
C LEU A 129 5.60 14.22 -9.15
N PRO A 130 4.92 13.69 -10.18
CA PRO A 130 4.14 14.52 -11.11
C PRO A 130 3.08 15.38 -10.41
N THR A 131 2.59 14.93 -9.25
CA THR A 131 1.59 15.63 -8.42
C THR A 131 2.19 16.68 -7.49
N GLY A 132 3.51 16.78 -7.42
CA GLY A 132 4.23 17.70 -6.54
C GLY A 132 5.37 17.02 -5.79
N GLU A 133 6.09 17.82 -5.01
CA GLU A 133 7.10 17.32 -4.09
C GLU A 133 6.42 16.92 -2.77
N ILE A 134 6.77 15.74 -2.26
CA ILE A 134 6.33 15.26 -0.95
C ILE A 134 7.53 14.90 -0.10
N THR A 135 7.41 15.09 1.22
CA THR A 135 8.40 14.67 2.20
C THR A 135 7.67 13.95 3.32
N ALA A 136 8.05 12.69 3.57
CA ALA A 136 7.45 11.87 4.62
C ALA A 136 8.39 10.72 5.00
N LYS A 137 8.13 10.11 6.15
CA LYS A 137 8.68 8.78 6.47
C LYS A 137 7.89 7.72 5.73
N MET A 138 8.59 6.84 5.02
CA MET A 138 7.97 5.82 4.17
C MET A 138 8.36 4.42 4.65
N ILE A 139 7.36 3.54 4.78
CA ILE A 139 7.58 2.11 5.02
C ILE A 139 8.07 1.45 3.74
N SER A 140 7.47 1.80 2.60
CA SER A 140 7.82 1.17 1.34
C SER A 140 7.40 1.96 0.11
N LEU A 141 8.11 1.72 -0.99
CA LEU A 141 7.83 2.24 -2.32
C LEU A 141 7.60 1.08 -3.28
N GLY A 142 6.40 0.99 -3.85
CA GLY A 142 6.08 0.07 -4.94
C GLY A 142 6.36 0.72 -6.29
N PHE A 143 6.79 -0.09 -7.26
CA PHE A 143 7.12 0.37 -8.61
C PHE A 143 6.33 -0.42 -9.66
N HIS A 144 6.02 0.24 -10.78
CA HIS A 144 5.60 -0.41 -12.02
C HIS A 144 6.84 -0.98 -12.74
N ASN A 145 6.66 -1.88 -13.71
CA ASN A 145 7.78 -2.42 -14.48
C ASN A 145 8.53 -1.34 -15.28
N SER A 146 7.89 -0.20 -15.55
CA SER A 146 8.50 0.99 -16.15
C SER A 146 9.55 1.68 -15.26
N GLY A 147 9.55 1.39 -13.96
CA GLY A 147 10.35 2.08 -12.95
C GLY A 147 9.66 3.28 -12.31
N ASN A 148 8.44 3.65 -12.73
CA ASN A 148 7.66 4.68 -12.07
C ASN A 148 7.07 4.17 -10.75
N ILE A 149 6.89 5.07 -9.78
CA ILE A 149 6.27 4.72 -8.50
C ILE A 149 4.82 4.29 -8.76
N ARG A 150 4.48 3.10 -8.29
CA ARG A 150 3.12 2.56 -8.26
C ARG A 150 2.41 2.89 -6.96
N SER A 151 3.13 2.89 -5.85
CA SER A 151 2.54 3.15 -4.54
C SER A 151 3.56 3.57 -3.51
N ILE A 152 3.09 4.31 -2.51
CA ILE A 152 3.85 4.75 -1.36
C ILE A 152 3.05 4.36 -0.13
N THR A 153 3.68 3.66 0.81
CA THR A 153 3.12 3.40 2.14
C THR A 153 3.84 4.29 3.14
N PHE A 154 3.11 5.13 3.87
CA PHE A 154 3.64 6.00 4.92
C PHE A 154 3.73 5.26 6.25
N TRP A 155 4.59 5.76 7.13
CA TRP A 155 4.56 5.34 8.52
C TRP A 155 3.24 5.75 9.21
N PRO A 156 2.73 4.96 10.17
CA PRO A 156 1.56 5.37 10.95
C PRO A 156 1.80 6.72 11.62
N GLY A 157 0.78 7.59 11.58
CA GLY A 157 0.88 8.97 12.08
C GLY A 157 1.41 9.99 11.10
N GLU A 158 2.07 9.59 10.01
CA GLU A 158 2.45 10.50 8.93
C GLU A 158 1.20 10.99 8.19
N ILE A 159 1.13 12.31 8.00
CA ILE A 159 0.08 12.97 7.20
C ILE A 159 0.78 13.91 6.23
N ILE A 160 0.45 13.79 4.95
CA ILE A 160 0.95 14.69 3.92
C ILE A 160 -0.17 15.33 3.11
N SER A 161 0.08 16.56 2.66
CA SER A 161 -0.83 17.28 1.78
C SER A 161 -0.52 16.95 0.32
N ILE A 162 -1.51 16.43 -0.40
CA ILE A 162 -1.37 16.04 -1.82
C ILE A 162 -2.25 16.90 -2.69
N ASN A 163 -1.67 17.47 -3.75
CA ASN A 163 -2.45 18.19 -4.74
C ASN A 163 -3.22 17.21 -5.64
N THR A 164 -4.53 17.38 -5.70
CA THR A 164 -5.45 16.59 -6.53
C THR A 164 -6.31 17.51 -7.39
N ALA A 165 -7.08 16.94 -8.32
CA ALA A 165 -8.10 17.69 -9.06
C ALA A 165 -9.15 18.37 -8.17
N PHE A 166 -9.29 17.92 -6.92
CA PHE A 166 -10.23 18.45 -5.91
C PHE A 166 -9.55 19.41 -4.92
N GLY A 167 -8.32 19.85 -5.22
CA GLY A 167 -7.49 20.64 -4.32
C GLY A 167 -6.58 19.77 -3.45
N ASN A 168 -6.05 20.36 -2.38
CA ASN A 168 -5.15 19.65 -1.49
C ASN A 168 -5.93 18.73 -0.56
N ILE A 169 -5.55 17.45 -0.53
CA ILE A 169 -6.11 16.44 0.36
C ILE A 169 -5.03 15.98 1.33
N GLU A 170 -5.30 16.13 2.63
CA GLU A 170 -4.49 15.53 3.68
C GLU A 170 -4.65 14.01 3.63
N THR A 171 -3.53 13.32 3.45
CA THR A 171 -3.47 11.90 3.16
C THR A 171 -2.67 11.18 4.24
N ARG A 172 -3.19 10.05 4.72
CA ARG A 172 -2.53 9.12 5.65
C ARG A 172 -2.29 7.78 4.96
N THR A 173 -1.60 6.85 5.61
CA THR A 173 -1.43 5.43 5.17
C THR A 173 -0.70 5.22 3.84
N GLY A 174 -1.20 5.75 2.73
CA GLY A 174 -0.54 5.64 1.44
C GLY A 174 -1.26 6.28 0.26
N ILE A 175 -0.59 6.18 -0.89
CA ILE A 175 -1.05 6.66 -2.19
C ILE A 175 -0.68 5.60 -3.23
N SER A 176 -1.56 5.38 -4.20
CA SER A 176 -1.26 4.61 -5.40
C SER A 176 -1.37 5.47 -6.66
N PHE A 177 -0.59 5.11 -7.67
CA PHE A 177 -0.45 5.85 -8.91
C PHE A 177 -0.65 4.94 -10.12
N TYR A 178 -1.17 5.54 -11.19
CA TYR A 178 -1.06 4.99 -12.54
C TYR A 178 0.38 5.09 -13.04
N ASP A 179 0.69 4.37 -14.11
CA ASP A 179 2.06 4.31 -14.64
C ASP A 179 2.53 5.66 -15.23
N ASP A 180 1.60 6.52 -15.64
CA ASP A 180 1.88 7.90 -16.06
C ASP A 180 2.09 8.86 -14.88
N GLY A 181 1.94 8.38 -13.65
CA GLY A 181 2.08 9.14 -12.41
C GLY A 181 0.83 9.89 -11.96
N GLY A 182 -0.31 9.74 -12.65
CA GLY A 182 -1.61 10.19 -12.15
C GLY A 182 -2.00 9.46 -10.85
N ILE A 183 -2.68 10.14 -9.93
CA ILE A 183 -3.14 9.51 -8.68
C ILE A 183 -4.24 8.52 -9.02
N LYS A 184 -4.04 7.26 -8.61
CA LYS A 184 -5.03 6.20 -8.75
C LYS A 184 -5.89 6.07 -7.50
N SER A 185 -5.28 6.19 -6.33
CA SER A 185 -6.03 6.24 -5.07
C SER A 185 -5.18 6.85 -3.95
N LEU A 186 -5.84 7.36 -2.91
CA LEU A 186 -5.22 7.84 -1.68
C LEU A 186 -6.14 7.60 -0.49
N GLU A 187 -5.59 7.59 0.72
CA GLU A 187 -6.38 7.42 1.95
C GLU A 187 -6.51 8.77 2.68
N PRO A 188 -7.68 9.41 2.67
CA PRO A 188 -7.87 10.68 3.36
C PRO A 188 -7.61 10.56 4.86
N ALA A 189 -6.92 11.55 5.43
CA ALA A 189 -6.67 11.64 6.87
C ALA A 189 -7.94 11.98 7.67
N LEU A 190 -8.89 12.66 7.02
CA LEU A 190 -10.17 13.09 7.58
C LEU A 190 -11.28 12.99 6.51
N PRO A 191 -12.57 12.98 6.90
CA PRO A 191 -13.68 13.13 5.98
C PRO A 191 -13.47 14.30 5.01
N THR A 192 -13.30 13.95 3.73
CA THR A 192 -12.95 14.89 2.68
C THR A 192 -14.08 14.98 1.66
N ALA A 193 -14.58 16.19 1.45
CA ALA A 193 -15.60 16.44 0.45
C ALA A 193 -15.04 16.22 -0.96
N VAL A 194 -15.70 15.37 -1.74
CA VAL A 194 -15.36 15.12 -3.15
C VAL A 194 -16.60 15.19 -4.01
N GLU A 195 -16.48 15.83 -5.17
CA GLU A 195 -17.55 15.86 -6.16
C GLU A 195 -17.62 14.53 -6.90
N THR A 196 -18.83 13.98 -6.99
CA THR A 196 -19.10 12.73 -7.72
C THR A 196 -20.28 12.90 -8.66
N SER A 197 -20.50 11.92 -9.54
CA SER A 197 -21.62 11.91 -10.48
C SER A 197 -23.00 11.79 -9.81
N ILE A 198 -23.07 11.52 -8.49
CA ILE A 198 -24.32 11.47 -7.73
C ILE A 198 -24.42 12.59 -6.67
N GLY A 199 -23.51 13.57 -6.71
CA GLY A 199 -23.41 14.67 -5.76
C GLY A 199 -22.14 14.61 -4.90
N THR A 200 -22.00 15.59 -4.00
CA THR A 200 -20.84 15.69 -3.10
C THR A 200 -20.91 14.63 -1.99
N LEU A 201 -19.86 13.83 -1.83
CA LEU A 201 -19.72 12.80 -0.79
C LEU A 201 -18.52 13.10 0.11
N GLN A 202 -18.53 12.58 1.34
CA GLN A 202 -17.40 12.68 2.28
C GLN A 202 -16.59 11.39 2.24
N ALA A 203 -15.48 11.37 1.49
CA ALA A 203 -14.59 10.21 1.39
C ALA A 203 -13.81 10.02 2.70
N PHE A 204 -13.96 8.84 3.32
CA PHE A 204 -13.24 8.43 4.52
C PHE A 204 -13.47 6.94 4.83
N ASP A 205 -12.40 6.24 5.16
CA ASP A 205 -12.45 4.94 5.81
C ASP A 205 -11.88 5.05 7.23
N ASN A 206 -12.64 4.62 8.24
CA ASN A 206 -12.21 4.68 9.64
C ASN A 206 -11.26 3.53 10.03
N ASP A 207 -11.12 2.51 9.19
CA ASP A 207 -10.31 1.32 9.42
C ASP A 207 -9.62 0.90 8.10
N PRO A 208 -8.77 1.77 7.52
CA PRO A 208 -8.14 1.49 6.24
C PRO A 208 -7.10 0.37 6.34
N ASP A 209 -6.73 -0.23 5.20
CA ASP A 209 -5.61 -1.18 5.14
C ASP A 209 -4.28 -0.46 5.44
N GLY A 210 -3.83 -0.52 6.69
CA GLY A 210 -2.57 0.06 7.15
C GLY A 210 -1.31 -0.64 6.62
N ILE A 211 -1.43 -1.78 5.92
CA ILE A 211 -0.29 -2.60 5.51
C ILE A 211 0.33 -2.08 4.21
N SER A 212 -0.49 -1.56 3.29
CA SER A 212 -0.02 -1.14 1.96
C SER A 212 -0.80 0.04 1.42
N GLY A 213 -0.11 1.06 0.91
CA GLY A 213 -0.70 2.16 0.15
C GLY A 213 -1.21 1.78 -1.25
N ASP A 214 -1.26 0.48 -1.58
CA ASP A 214 -1.78 -0.02 -2.86
C ASP A 214 -3.32 0.06 -2.94
N LEU A 215 -4.01 -0.03 -1.80
CA LEU A 215 -5.47 0.00 -1.70
C LEU A 215 -5.87 1.10 -0.73
N ASN A 216 -6.64 2.07 -1.21
CA ASN A 216 -7.06 3.21 -0.40
C ASN A 216 -8.54 3.51 -0.64
N SER A 217 -9.13 4.25 0.29
CA SER A 217 -10.56 4.48 0.31
C SER A 217 -11.06 5.48 -0.73
N LEU A 218 -10.24 6.38 -1.26
CA LEU A 218 -10.62 7.30 -2.33
C LEU A 218 -9.87 6.94 -3.61
N CYS A 219 -10.60 6.49 -4.63
CA CYS A 219 -10.05 6.07 -5.91
C CYS A 219 -10.46 7.02 -7.04
N PHE A 220 -9.56 7.21 -8.00
CA PHE A 220 -9.79 7.98 -9.22
C PHE A 220 -9.72 7.07 -10.45
N ASP A 221 -10.25 7.53 -11.58
CA ASP A 221 -9.97 6.97 -12.91
C ASP A 221 -8.74 7.66 -13.55
N GLN A 222 -8.37 7.28 -14.78
CA GLN A 222 -7.21 7.86 -15.46
C GLN A 222 -7.42 9.34 -15.83
N GLU A 223 -8.67 9.76 -15.93
CA GLU A 223 -9.08 11.14 -16.19
C GLU A 223 -9.12 12.00 -14.90
N GLY A 224 -8.96 11.38 -13.73
CA GLY A 224 -8.94 12.03 -12.43
C GLY A 224 -10.32 12.21 -11.79
N HIS A 225 -11.38 11.62 -12.34
CA HIS A 225 -12.69 11.59 -11.69
C HIS A 225 -12.74 10.51 -10.61
N VAL A 226 -13.60 10.69 -9.61
CA VAL A 226 -13.80 9.68 -8.57
C VAL A 226 -14.38 8.39 -9.17
N SER A 227 -13.65 7.28 -9.06
CA SER A 227 -14.05 5.96 -9.56
C SER A 227 -14.60 5.07 -8.44
N ALA A 228 -14.18 5.28 -7.20
CA ALA A 228 -14.75 4.65 -6.02
C ALA A 228 -14.44 5.45 -4.76
N LEU A 229 -15.31 5.36 -3.75
CA LEU A 229 -14.99 5.82 -2.41
C LEU A 229 -15.61 4.98 -1.30
N CYS A 230 -15.03 5.05 -0.10
CA CYS A 230 -15.70 4.70 1.15
C CYS A 230 -16.19 5.95 1.87
N THR A 231 -17.30 5.84 2.60
CA THR A 231 -17.77 6.92 3.48
C THR A 231 -18.37 6.37 4.77
N THR A 232 -18.13 7.04 5.89
CA THR A 232 -18.78 6.78 7.18
C THR A 232 -19.77 7.88 7.58
N SER A 233 -19.87 8.94 6.78
CA SER A 233 -20.59 10.17 7.15
C SER A 233 -21.59 10.63 6.10
N SER A 234 -21.84 9.83 5.08
CA SER A 234 -22.84 10.09 4.05
C SER A 234 -23.78 8.90 3.91
N ARG A 235 -25.07 9.17 3.73
CA ARG A 235 -26.06 8.21 3.24
C ARG A 235 -26.56 8.63 1.87
N VAL A 236 -26.94 7.66 1.05
CA VAL A 236 -27.44 7.88 -0.31
C VAL A 236 -28.83 7.27 -0.44
N ILE A 237 -29.79 8.09 -0.83
CA ILE A 237 -31.14 7.64 -1.18
C ILE A 237 -31.24 7.61 -2.70
N VAL A 238 -31.48 6.42 -3.25
CA VAL A 238 -31.69 6.17 -4.68
C VAL A 238 -33.19 6.11 -4.94
N THR A 239 -33.68 6.93 -5.86
CA THR A 239 -35.05 6.81 -6.38
C THR A 239 -34.98 6.23 -7.78
N VAL A 240 -35.50 5.01 -7.95
CA VAL A 240 -35.50 4.26 -9.22
C VAL A 240 -36.71 4.64 -10.06
N ASP A 241 -37.87 4.76 -9.42
CA ASP A 241 -39.13 5.23 -9.98
C ASP A 241 -39.97 5.87 -8.86
N PHE A 242 -41.23 6.25 -9.16
CA PHE A 242 -42.10 6.92 -8.18
C PHE A 242 -42.42 6.08 -6.93
N GLU A 243 -42.31 4.76 -6.98
CA GLU A 243 -42.68 3.85 -5.89
C GLU A 243 -41.47 3.19 -5.23
N THR A 244 -40.33 3.14 -5.94
CA THR A 244 -39.13 2.41 -5.53
C THR A 244 -38.04 3.37 -5.09
N GLN A 245 -37.80 3.40 -3.77
CA GLN A 245 -36.66 4.04 -3.15
C GLN A 245 -35.81 3.04 -2.38
N LYS A 246 -34.49 3.24 -2.40
CA LYS A 246 -33.55 2.45 -1.61
C LYS A 246 -32.52 3.34 -0.94
N THR A 247 -32.26 3.09 0.33
CA THR A 247 -31.29 3.83 1.14
C THR A 247 -30.04 2.97 1.35
N TYR A 248 -28.89 3.60 1.15
CA TYR A 248 -27.57 3.05 1.44
C TYR A 248 -26.88 3.93 2.45
N GLU A 249 -26.41 3.33 3.53
CA GLU A 249 -25.74 4.01 4.62
C GLU A 249 -24.64 3.12 5.22
N PRO A 250 -23.67 3.70 5.95
CA PRO A 250 -22.69 2.91 6.70
C PRO A 250 -23.39 1.92 7.63
N MET A 251 -22.77 0.76 7.85
CA MET A 251 -23.29 -0.26 8.74
C MET A 251 -22.53 -0.26 10.08
N GLU A 252 -23.06 -0.96 11.07
CA GLU A 252 -22.38 -1.21 12.33
C GLU A 252 -22.01 -2.70 12.42
N LYS A 253 -20.81 -2.97 12.96
CA LYS A 253 -20.42 -4.33 13.38
C LYS A 253 -19.86 -4.29 14.80
N GLU A 254 -19.92 -5.41 15.51
CA GLU A 254 -19.21 -5.57 16.77
C GLU A 254 -17.70 -5.54 16.52
N SER A 255 -16.96 -4.92 17.44
CA SER A 255 -15.49 -4.94 17.42
C SER A 255 -14.98 -6.35 17.68
N LEU A 256 -13.93 -6.75 16.97
CA LEU A 256 -13.24 -8.01 17.22
C LEU A 256 -12.56 -8.05 18.60
N CYS A 257 -12.28 -6.88 19.19
CA CYS A 257 -11.60 -6.76 20.47
C CYS A 257 -12.58 -6.68 21.66
N SER A 258 -13.83 -6.30 21.43
CA SER A 258 -14.85 -6.20 22.48
C SER A 258 -16.27 -6.19 21.91
N GLU A 259 -17.13 -7.07 22.43
CA GLU A 259 -18.57 -7.09 22.13
C GLU A 259 -19.30 -5.82 22.58
N SER A 260 -18.70 -5.02 23.49
CA SER A 260 -19.29 -3.76 23.96
C SER A 260 -18.98 -2.54 23.07
N VAL A 261 -18.12 -2.70 22.06
CA VAL A 261 -17.71 -1.62 21.16
C VAL A 261 -18.25 -1.92 19.77
N LYS A 262 -19.05 -1.00 19.23
CA LYS A 262 -19.49 -1.04 17.83
C LYS A 262 -18.56 -0.19 16.97
N VAL A 263 -18.23 -0.72 15.79
CA VAL A 263 -17.36 -0.08 14.80
C VAL A 263 -18.16 0.18 13.54
N ALA A 264 -17.94 1.34 12.93
CA ALA A 264 -18.49 1.68 11.63
C ALA A 264 -17.88 0.79 10.54
N VAL A 265 -18.74 0.24 9.69
CA VAL A 265 -18.36 -0.34 8.40
C VAL A 265 -18.73 0.69 7.34
N PRO A 266 -17.74 1.31 6.66
CA PRO A 266 -18.01 2.33 5.67
C PRO A 266 -18.93 1.85 4.54
N LEU A 267 -19.79 2.73 4.06
CA LEU A 267 -20.52 2.53 2.81
C LEU A 267 -19.52 2.59 1.66
N GLN A 268 -19.48 1.52 0.84
CA GLN A 268 -18.63 1.46 -0.35
C GLN A 268 -19.42 1.86 -1.58
N ILE A 269 -18.88 2.79 -2.38
CA ILE A 269 -19.51 3.34 -3.58
C ILE A 269 -18.53 3.20 -4.74
N GLN A 270 -18.98 2.68 -5.88
CA GLN A 270 -18.17 2.52 -7.10
C GLN A 270 -18.91 3.15 -8.29
N PHE A 271 -18.19 3.89 -9.12
CA PHE A 271 -18.68 4.50 -10.35
C PHE A 271 -18.08 3.76 -11.55
N ILE A 272 -18.94 3.10 -12.33
CA ILE A 272 -18.51 2.21 -13.41
C ILE A 272 -19.41 2.47 -14.63
N SER A 273 -18.84 3.00 -15.70
CA SER A 273 -19.51 3.15 -17.00
C SER A 273 -20.88 3.84 -16.93
N GLY A 274 -20.96 4.99 -16.24
CA GLY A 274 -22.21 5.75 -16.08
C GLY A 274 -23.19 5.18 -15.05
N LYS A 275 -22.77 4.17 -14.27
CA LYS A 275 -23.54 3.58 -13.19
C LYS A 275 -22.87 3.79 -11.84
N VAL A 276 -23.65 3.72 -10.78
CA VAL A 276 -23.17 3.64 -9.41
C VAL A 276 -23.53 2.29 -8.79
N ARG A 277 -22.59 1.69 -8.07
CA ARG A 277 -22.76 0.43 -7.34
C ARG A 277 -22.44 0.59 -5.87
N PHE A 278 -23.28 0.04 -5.00
CA PHE A 278 -23.08 0.08 -3.55
C PHE A 278 -22.61 -1.27 -3.00
N ASN A 279 -21.73 -1.24 -2.00
CA ASN A 279 -21.27 -2.41 -1.21
C ASN A 279 -20.77 -3.59 -2.06
N LYS A 280 -20.21 -3.29 -3.25
CA LYS A 280 -19.72 -4.29 -4.22
C LYS A 280 -20.78 -5.32 -4.64
N ASN A 281 -22.06 -5.07 -4.40
CA ASN A 281 -23.14 -5.99 -4.72
C ASN A 281 -23.65 -5.70 -6.14
N PRO A 282 -23.58 -6.65 -7.09
CA PRO A 282 -24.09 -6.45 -8.45
C PRO A 282 -25.59 -6.15 -8.55
N ASN A 283 -26.37 -6.53 -7.53
CA ASN A 283 -27.80 -6.22 -7.46
C ASN A 283 -28.10 -4.79 -6.97
N ASP A 284 -27.08 -4.07 -6.49
CA ASP A 284 -27.16 -2.71 -5.97
C ASP A 284 -26.49 -1.73 -6.93
N GLU A 285 -26.78 -1.89 -8.22
CA GLU A 285 -26.24 -1.09 -9.32
C GLU A 285 -27.34 -0.28 -10.02
N TYR A 286 -27.09 1.02 -10.22
CA TYR A 286 -28.08 1.97 -10.75
C TYR A 286 -27.47 2.83 -11.85
N ASP A 287 -28.24 3.04 -12.91
CA ASP A 287 -27.87 3.96 -13.99
C ASP A 287 -28.07 5.41 -13.53
N ILE A 288 -27.01 6.21 -13.63
CA ILE A 288 -26.99 7.58 -13.13
C ILE A 288 -27.90 8.49 -13.97
N ALA A 289 -28.11 8.17 -15.25
CA ALA A 289 -28.94 8.97 -16.15
C ALA A 289 -30.45 8.74 -15.92
N THR A 290 -30.85 7.59 -15.40
CA THR A 290 -32.27 7.25 -15.20
C THR A 290 -32.73 7.33 -13.75
N CYS A 291 -31.83 7.15 -12.79
CA CYS A 291 -32.14 7.25 -11.37
C CYS A 291 -31.83 8.64 -10.83
N SER A 292 -32.45 9.01 -9.71
CA SER A 292 -32.07 10.20 -8.96
C SER A 292 -31.46 9.84 -7.61
N PHE A 293 -30.51 10.66 -7.18
CA PHE A 293 -29.71 10.41 -5.99
C PHE A 293 -29.80 11.61 -5.06
N LYS A 294 -30.04 11.33 -3.78
CA LYS A 294 -29.97 12.34 -2.73
C LYS A 294 -28.90 11.91 -1.73
N VAL A 295 -27.82 12.70 -1.66
CA VAL A 295 -26.79 12.54 -0.65
C VAL A 295 -27.17 13.36 0.58
N GLU A 296 -27.13 12.72 1.74
CA GLU A 296 -27.41 13.37 3.02
C GLU A 296 -26.31 13.04 4.02
N LYS A 297 -26.08 13.97 4.95
CA LYS A 297 -25.17 13.74 6.07
C LYS A 297 -25.70 12.59 6.92
N TYR A 298 -24.83 11.65 7.22
CA TYR A 298 -25.05 10.56 8.16
C TYR A 298 -24.17 10.79 9.39
N ILE A 299 -24.77 10.77 10.56
CA ILE A 299 -24.06 10.92 11.84
C ILE A 299 -24.48 9.74 12.70
N THR A 300 -23.50 8.97 13.15
CA THR A 300 -23.67 7.95 14.17
C THR A 300 -22.64 8.18 15.25
N ASP A 301 -23.03 7.92 16.50
CA ASP A 301 -22.13 7.92 17.65
C ASP A 301 -21.29 6.63 17.63
N LEU A 302 -20.39 6.51 16.66
CA LEU A 302 -19.53 5.33 16.50
C LEU A 302 -18.10 5.65 16.91
N ALA A 303 -17.51 4.71 17.67
CA ALA A 303 -16.11 4.78 18.02
C ALA A 303 -15.26 4.51 16.77
N ILE A 304 -14.22 5.32 16.57
CA ILE A 304 -13.13 4.95 15.67
C ILE A 304 -12.40 3.79 16.36
N PRO A 305 -12.18 2.65 15.68
CA PRO A 305 -11.50 1.53 16.30
C PRO A 305 -10.09 1.95 16.70
N THR A 306 -9.77 1.80 17.98
CA THR A 306 -8.43 1.98 18.53
C THR A 306 -7.87 0.61 18.86
N TYR A 307 -6.81 0.22 18.16
CA TYR A 307 -6.10 -1.01 18.43
C TYR A 307 -4.90 -0.67 19.32
N GLU A 308 -5.10 -0.67 20.64
CA GLU A 308 -3.95 -0.65 21.56
C GLU A 308 -3.37 -2.07 21.59
N CYS A 309 -2.21 -2.27 20.97
CA CYS A 309 -1.39 -3.43 21.25
C CYS A 309 -0.65 -3.19 22.57
N SER A 310 -1.18 -3.74 23.67
CA SER A 310 -0.49 -3.84 24.96
C SER A 310 0.62 -4.89 24.93
#